data_AF-A0A1E5H6S4-F1
#
_entry.id   AF-A0A1E5H6S4-F1
#
_cell.length_a   1.000
_cell.length_b   1.000
_cell.length_c   1.000
_cell.angle_alpha   90.00
_cell.angle_beta   90.00
_cell.angle_gamma   90.00
#
_symmetry.space_group_name_H-M   'P 1'
#
loop_
_entity.id
_entity.type
_entity.pdbx_description
1 polymer ?
#
loop_
_entity_poly.entity_id
_entity_poly.type
_entity_poly.pdbx_seq_one_letter_code
_entity_poly.pdbx_strand_id
1 'polypeptide(L)'
;MGLFDRLFKKEKEEIKTVEPLTNTEKESEWQEIAGYIPIESEEYEFVTLIATALAAGNQPESKFVVKRILKRNPEVQLVSAITASIASADQPESQFIVKSIKEKRE
;
A
#
# COMPACT_ATOMS: atom_id res chain seq x y z
N MET A 1 28.67 6.45 -27.35
CA MET A 1 27.34 5.83 -27.59
C MET A 1 27.11 4.83 -26.48
N GLY A 2 26.03 5.01 -25.74
CA GLY A 2 25.97 4.72 -24.30
C GLY A 2 25.64 3.26 -23.98
N LEU A 3 26.16 2.81 -22.84
CA LEU A 3 25.88 1.49 -22.26
C LEU A 3 24.37 1.24 -21.99
N PHE A 4 23.57 2.31 -21.93
CA PHE A 4 22.12 2.26 -21.76
C PHE A 4 21.36 1.81 -23.02
N ASP A 5 21.91 2.01 -24.22
CA ASP A 5 21.24 1.63 -25.48
C ASP A 5 21.15 0.09 -25.65
N ARG A 6 21.99 -0.67 -24.93
CA ARG A 6 21.98 -2.15 -24.93
C ARG A 6 20.96 -2.76 -23.96
N LEU A 7 20.44 -2.00 -23.00
CA LEU A 7 19.49 -2.51 -22.00
C LEU A 7 18.02 -2.37 -22.41
N PHE A 8 17.71 -1.48 -23.36
CA PHE A 8 16.34 -1.24 -23.83
C PHE A 8 16.05 -1.82 -25.23
N LYS A 9 16.99 -2.56 -25.81
CA LYS A 9 16.80 -3.19 -27.12
C LYS A 9 16.16 -4.56 -26.98
N LYS A 10 14.85 -4.59 -26.69
CA LYS A 10 14.01 -5.78 -26.90
C LYS A 10 13.32 -5.64 -28.25
N GLU A 11 13.50 -6.66 -29.08
CA GLU A 11 12.99 -6.76 -30.44
C GLU A 11 11.46 -6.62 -30.49
N LYS A 12 10.98 -5.92 -31.52
CA LYS A 12 9.58 -5.90 -31.93
C LYS A 12 9.19 -7.30 -32.40
N GLU A 13 8.79 -8.16 -31.47
CA GLU A 13 7.85 -9.22 -31.79
C GLU A 13 6.44 -8.64 -31.66
N GLU A 14 5.64 -8.90 -32.69
CA GLU A 14 4.26 -8.45 -32.84
C GLU A 14 3.45 -8.76 -31.58
N ILE A 15 3.14 -7.71 -30.83
CA ILE A 15 2.20 -7.76 -29.73
C ILE A 15 0.85 -8.01 -30.40
N LYS A 16 0.38 -9.27 -30.43
CA LYS A 16 -1.05 -9.56 -30.56
C LYS A 16 -1.74 -8.62 -29.58
N THR A 17 -2.58 -7.74 -30.11
CA THR A 17 -3.49 -6.90 -29.35
C THR A 17 -4.21 -7.81 -28.37
N VAL A 18 -3.71 -7.83 -27.13
CA VAL A 18 -4.47 -8.38 -26.02
C VAL A 18 -5.55 -7.34 -25.86
N GLU A 19 -6.74 -7.66 -26.37
CA GLU A 19 -7.96 -6.96 -25.99
C GLU A 19 -7.87 -6.71 -24.48
N PRO A 20 -8.17 -5.50 -24.00
CA PRO A 20 -8.24 -5.30 -22.56
C PRO A 20 -9.15 -6.41 -22.06
N LEU A 21 -8.61 -7.28 -21.20
CA LEU A 21 -9.41 -8.16 -20.37
C LEU A 21 -10.25 -7.18 -19.56
N THR A 22 -11.39 -6.82 -20.13
CA THR A 22 -12.58 -6.51 -19.38
C THR A 22 -12.84 -7.82 -18.65
N ASN A 23 -12.12 -7.96 -17.53
CA ASN A 23 -12.57 -8.77 -16.45
C ASN A 23 -13.93 -8.17 -16.13
N THR A 24 -14.96 -8.74 -16.75
CA THR A 24 -16.31 -8.71 -16.24
C THR A 24 -16.26 -9.52 -14.95
N GLU A 25 -15.50 -9.02 -13.97
CA GLU A 25 -15.62 -9.42 -12.59
C GLU A 25 -17.07 -9.11 -12.27
N LYS A 26 -17.87 -10.17 -12.11
CA LYS A 26 -19.08 -10.08 -11.30
C LYS A 26 -18.70 -9.20 -10.12
N GLU A 27 -19.44 -8.11 -9.91
CA GLU A 27 -19.24 -7.27 -8.74
C GLU A 27 -19.18 -8.19 -7.52
N SER A 28 -17.97 -8.35 -6.98
CA SER A 28 -17.77 -9.15 -5.79
C SER A 28 -18.60 -8.50 -4.71
N GLU A 29 -19.46 -9.28 -4.04
CA GLU A 29 -20.18 -8.83 -2.85
C GLU A 29 -19.22 -8.32 -1.76
N TRP A 30 -17.92 -8.58 -1.88
CA TRP A 30 -16.88 -8.16 -0.95
C TRP A 30 -15.94 -7.12 -1.57
N GLN A 31 -15.69 -6.04 -0.84
CA GLN A 31 -14.74 -4.98 -1.16
C GLN A 31 -13.57 -5.01 -0.18
N GLU A 32 -12.35 -4.86 -0.68
CA GLU A 32 -11.16 -4.82 0.19
C GLU A 32 -11.02 -3.46 0.88
N ILE A 33 -10.76 -3.50 2.19
CA ILE A 33 -10.57 -2.33 3.02
C ILE A 33 -9.08 -1.95 2.99
N ALA A 34 -8.80 -0.68 2.69
CA ALA A 34 -7.43 -0.18 2.65
C ALA A 34 -6.78 -0.24 4.04
N GLY A 35 -5.59 -0.86 4.13
CA GLY A 35 -4.84 -0.94 5.39
C GLY A 35 -4.29 0.40 5.90
N TYR A 36 -4.27 1.42 5.04
CA TYR A 36 -3.87 2.77 5.37
C TYR A 36 -4.81 3.76 4.68
N ILE A 37 -5.17 4.82 5.40
CA ILE A 37 -6.07 5.86 4.94
C ILE A 37 -5.37 7.22 4.96
N PRO A 38 -5.79 8.17 4.12
CA PRO A 38 -5.33 9.55 4.22
C PRO A 38 -5.53 10.11 5.62
N ILE A 39 -4.58 10.95 6.04
CA ILE A 39 -4.65 11.67 7.29
C ILE A 39 -5.44 12.98 7.10
N GLU A 40 -6.02 13.49 8.19
CA GLU A 40 -6.73 14.78 8.17
C GLU A 40 -5.75 15.95 8.01
N SER A 41 -6.23 17.07 7.49
CA SER A 41 -5.38 18.20 7.09
C SER A 41 -4.56 18.79 8.25
N GLU A 42 -5.14 18.88 9.44
CA GLU A 42 -4.47 19.44 10.63
C GLU A 42 -3.30 18.55 11.08
N GLU A 43 -3.51 17.24 11.15
CA GLU A 43 -2.46 16.26 11.45
C GLU A 43 -1.40 16.20 10.33
N TYR A 44 -1.79 16.43 9.08
CA TYR A 44 -0.89 16.42 7.92
C TYR A 44 0.23 17.46 8.07
N GLU A 45 -0.11 18.70 8.44
CA GLU A 45 0.87 19.78 8.59
C GLU A 45 1.90 19.47 9.69
N PHE A 46 1.41 19.02 10.85
CA PHE A 46 2.25 18.69 11.99
C PHE A 46 3.24 17.56 11.68
N VAL A 47 2.74 16.46 11.10
CA VAL A 47 3.59 15.32 10.72
C VAL A 47 4.56 15.71 9.59
N THR A 48 4.14 16.55 8.65
CA THR A 48 5.01 17.07 7.59
C THR A 48 6.18 17.86 8.17
N LEU A 49 5.92 18.76 9.13
CA LEU A 49 6.94 19.55 9.79
C LEU A 49 7.99 18.66 10.48
N ILE A 50 7.53 17.69 11.28
CA ILE A 50 8.41 16.75 11.98
C ILE A 50 9.25 15.95 10.98
N ALA A 51 8.61 15.33 9.98
CA ALA A 51 9.29 14.49 9.01
C ALA A 51 10.34 15.28 8.22
N THR A 52 10.02 16.52 7.83
CA THR A 52 10.94 17.40 7.09
C THR A 52 12.11 17.84 7.95
N ALA A 53 11.87 18.20 9.23
CA ALA A 53 12.92 18.56 10.16
C ALA A 53 13.90 17.41 10.42
N LEU A 54 13.38 16.19 10.62
CA LEU A 54 14.20 14.98 10.77
C LEU A 54 15.02 14.69 9.51
N ALA A 55 14.39 14.78 8.34
CA ALA A 55 15.07 14.52 7.06
C ALA A 55 16.16 15.56 6.79
N ALA A 56 15.89 16.85 7.01
CA ALA A 56 16.86 17.92 6.85
C ALA A 56 18.02 17.82 7.86
N GLY A 57 17.74 17.42 9.11
CA GLY A 57 18.78 17.19 10.11
C GLY A 57 19.69 16.01 9.78
N ASN A 58 19.13 14.92 9.22
CA ASN A 58 19.88 13.73 8.86
C ASN A 58 20.65 13.87 7.53
N GLN A 59 20.11 14.64 6.58
CA GLN A 59 20.68 14.84 5.24
C GLN A 59 20.59 16.32 4.82
N PRO A 60 21.48 17.19 5.33
CA PRO A 60 21.37 18.65 5.17
C PRO A 60 21.54 19.15 3.74
N GLU A 61 22.30 18.43 2.91
CA GLU A 61 22.54 18.78 1.50
C GLU A 61 21.42 18.28 0.55
N SER A 62 20.41 17.59 1.08
CA SER A 62 19.33 16.99 0.30
C SER A 62 18.03 17.82 0.36
N LYS A 63 17.21 17.68 -0.68
CA LYS A 63 15.87 18.30 -0.73
C LYS A 63 14.80 17.23 -0.66
N PHE A 64 13.86 17.39 0.26
CA PHE A 64 12.75 16.46 0.48
C PHE A 64 11.42 17.12 0.14
N VAL A 65 10.51 16.34 -0.44
CA VAL A 65 9.12 16.72 -0.68
C VAL A 65 8.23 15.61 -0.18
N VAL A 66 7.36 15.93 0.79
CA VAL A 66 6.37 14.98 1.29
C VAL A 66 5.25 14.85 0.25
N LYS A 67 5.15 13.66 -0.37
CA LYS A 67 4.14 13.38 -1.40
C LYS A 67 2.80 12.94 -0.84
N ARG A 68 2.81 12.19 0.26
CA ARG A 68 1.63 11.63 0.91
C ARG A 68 1.96 11.21 2.33
N ILE A 69 1.02 11.46 3.24
CA ILE A 69 1.03 10.93 4.60
C ILE A 69 -0.22 10.06 4.74
N LEU A 70 -0.05 8.88 5.32
CA LEU A 70 -1.13 7.94 5.58
C LEU A 70 -1.09 7.50 7.03
N LYS A 71 -2.27 7.36 7.65
CA LYS A 71 -2.44 6.72 8.95
C LYS A 71 -2.92 5.28 8.77
N ARG A 72 -2.57 4.40 9.71
CA ARG A 72 -3.09 3.02 9.73
C ARG A 72 -4.61 3.11 9.82
N ASN A 73 -5.32 2.32 9.01
CA ASN A 73 -6.77 2.26 9.12
C ASN A 73 -7.14 1.63 10.49
N PRO A 74 -7.86 2.36 11.37
CA PRO A 74 -8.18 1.87 12.72
C PRO A 74 -9.06 0.62 12.70
N GLU A 75 -9.95 0.49 11.71
CA GLU A 75 -10.79 -0.69 11.56
C GLU A 75 -9.96 -1.92 11.19
N VAL A 76 -9.08 -1.79 10.20
CA VAL A 76 -8.14 -2.86 9.81
C VAL A 76 -7.28 -3.26 11.00
N GLN A 77 -6.82 -2.30 11.80
CA GLN A 77 -6.03 -2.58 13.01
C GLN A 77 -6.83 -3.38 14.04
N LEU A 78 -8.07 -2.97 14.31
CA LEU A 78 -8.95 -3.63 15.27
C LEU A 78 -9.26 -5.07 14.83
N VAL A 79 -9.73 -5.24 13.60
CA VAL A 79 -10.09 -6.55 13.05
C VAL A 79 -8.86 -7.46 12.97
N SER A 80 -7.68 -6.91 12.62
CA SER A 80 -6.43 -7.67 12.63
C SER A 80 -6.09 -8.18 14.03
N ALA A 81 -6.25 -7.33 15.06
CA ALA A 81 -5.97 -7.71 16.44
C ALA A 81 -6.92 -8.81 16.92
N ILE A 82 -8.23 -8.66 16.68
CA ILE A 82 -9.24 -9.67 17.03
C ILE A 82 -8.92 -11.01 16.34
N THR A 83 -8.66 -10.97 15.02
CA THR A 83 -8.34 -12.16 14.23
C THR A 83 -7.08 -12.86 14.75
N ALA A 84 -6.03 -12.10 15.04
CA ALA A 84 -4.80 -12.64 15.59
C ALA A 84 -5.05 -13.29 16.95
N SER A 85 -5.81 -12.65 17.85
CA SER A 85 -6.16 -13.22 19.16
C SER A 85 -6.93 -14.54 19.05
N ILE A 86 -7.90 -14.63 18.14
CA ILE A 86 -8.66 -15.86 17.90
C ILE A 86 -7.75 -16.95 17.34
N ALA A 87 -6.95 -16.62 16.32
CA ALA A 87 -6.07 -17.58 15.67
C ALA A 87 -4.99 -18.12 16.63
N SER A 88 -4.44 -17.27 17.50
CA SER A 88 -3.49 -17.67 18.55
C SER A 88 -4.13 -18.58 19.61
N ALA A 89 -5.42 -18.41 19.90
CA ALA A 89 -6.13 -19.29 20.82
C ALA A 89 -6.44 -20.66 20.19
N ASP A 90 -6.75 -20.70 18.90
CA ASP A 90 -7.06 -21.93 18.15
C ASP A 90 -5.79 -22.76 17.86
N GLN A 91 -4.71 -22.09 17.43
CA GLN A 91 -3.45 -22.73 17.03
C GLN A 91 -2.25 -22.01 17.65
N PRO A 92 -1.91 -22.33 18.92
CA PRO A 92 -0.92 -21.56 19.69
C PRO A 92 0.51 -21.67 19.15
N GLU A 93 0.86 -22.78 18.50
CA GLU A 93 2.19 -23.02 17.92
C GLU A 93 2.34 -22.44 16.50
N SER A 94 1.30 -21.81 15.96
CA SER A 94 1.27 -21.30 14.58
C SER A 94 1.43 -19.78 14.51
N GLN A 95 2.04 -19.31 13.42
CA GLN A 95 2.14 -17.88 13.11
C GLN A 95 1.24 -17.55 11.92
N PHE A 96 0.37 -16.56 12.11
CA PHE A 96 -0.57 -16.11 11.09
C PHE A 96 -0.24 -14.70 10.61
N ILE A 97 -0.48 -14.45 9.33
CA ILE A 97 -0.37 -13.13 8.72
C ILE A 97 -1.72 -12.79 8.07
N VAL A 98 -2.35 -11.71 8.51
CA VAL A 98 -3.54 -11.17 7.87
C VAL A 98 -3.14 -10.55 6.54
N LYS A 99 -3.57 -11.15 5.43
CA LYS A 99 -3.25 -10.65 4.07
C LYS A 99 -4.19 -9.55 3.59
N SER A 100 -5.48 -9.69 3.84
CA SER A 100 -6.50 -8.73 3.39
C SER A 100 -7.70 -8.76 4.34
N ILE A 101 -8.34 -7.62 4.53
CA ILE A 101 -9.64 -7.52 5.22
C ILE A 101 -10.64 -6.98 4.19
N LYS A 102 -11.83 -7.57 4.16
CA LYS A 102 -12.88 -7.21 3.21
C LYS A 102 -14.19 -6.96 3.95
N GLU A 103 -14.92 -5.95 3.50
CA GLU A 103 -16.29 -5.65 3.91
C GLU A 103 -17.26 -6.11 2.83
N LYS A 104 -18.49 -6.44 3.23
CA LYS A 104 -19.55 -6.73 2.27
C LYS A 104 -20.07 -5.40 1.71
N ARG A 105 -20.22 -5.29 0.39
CA ARG A 105 -20.88 -4.15 -0.26
C ARG A 105 -22.35 -4.13 0.18
N GLU A 106 -22.82 -2.96 0.59
CA GLU A 106 -24.25 -2.68 0.87
C GLU A 106 -25.09 -2.66 -0.41
#